data_AF-A0A7Y4VL16-F1
#
_entry.id   AF-A0A7Y4VL16-F1
#
_cell.length_a   1.000
_cell.length_b   1.000
_cell.length_c   1.000
_cell.angle_alpha   90.00
_cell.angle_beta   90.00
_cell.angle_gamma   90.00
#
_symmetry.space_group_name_H-M   'P 1'
#
loop_
_entity.id
_entity.type
_entity.pdbx_description
1 polymer ?
#
loop_
_entity_poly.entity_id
_entity_poly.type
_entity_poly.pdbx_seq_one_letter_code
_entity_poly.pdbx_strand_id
1 'polypeptide(L)'
;MKTNEKRQLNYPWFTKGSVVQFLKFLLIAASVMMYSVSCTTGKKENPIVTQLNSPAASPSAEPFLFTATDGSVYLSWVKDVDDKSEMYLSKWENDQWTAPTLIDSGRNWFVNWADYPMIISNQNNFIASYLQMSGPGKYSYDIKITTSIDSGRSWNKSFALNDDGKEAEHGFTSFIPYQQDVFVSWLDGRNTVPTHSENHHHDGQPAMSLRGAVLNSQGQKTNEWELDNRTCDCCGTCAAITSKGPVVVYRDRTDKEVRDISIVRLIDGVWTKPKEIFHDDWVIKGCPVNGPKIIAHDHDVAVAWFSMPDDKPQVKVVFSDNDGESFTEPVRVDKGNPIG
;
A
#
# COMPACT_ATOMS: atom_id res chain seq x y z
N MET A 1 79.99 49.64 48.07
CA MET A 1 79.71 48.47 48.95
C MET A 1 78.28 48.58 49.44
N LYS A 2 77.55 47.45 49.47
CA LYS A 2 76.10 47.24 49.78
C LYS A 2 75.14 47.18 48.59
N THR A 3 75.15 45.97 47.99
CA THR A 3 74.02 45.07 47.71
C THR A 3 72.70 45.60 47.15
N ASN A 4 72.47 45.19 45.90
CA ASN A 4 71.18 44.95 45.24
C ASN A 4 70.34 43.92 46.00
N GLU A 5 69.07 44.23 46.29
CA GLU A 5 68.06 43.24 46.66
C GLU A 5 66.99 43.21 45.55
N LYS A 6 67.04 42.18 44.70
CA LYS A 6 65.99 41.88 43.72
C LYS A 6 64.84 41.17 44.46
N ARG A 7 63.69 41.81 44.57
CA ARG A 7 62.41 41.11 44.85
C ARG A 7 62.02 40.30 43.61
N GLN A 8 62.20 38.98 43.67
CA GLN A 8 61.50 38.06 42.76
C GLN A 8 60.06 37.90 43.23
N LEU A 9 59.10 38.36 42.42
CA LEU A 9 57.69 37.98 42.55
C LEU A 9 57.53 36.57 42.01
N ASN A 10 57.59 35.58 42.90
CA ASN A 10 57.15 34.22 42.61
C ASN A 10 55.61 34.21 42.50
N TYR A 11 55.09 33.88 41.32
CA TYR A 11 53.67 33.53 41.12
C TYR A 11 53.56 31.98 41.13
N PRO A 12 53.18 31.34 42.24
CA PRO A 12 53.26 29.88 42.37
C PRO A 12 52.07 29.10 41.76
N TRP A 13 51.48 29.58 40.66
CA TRP A 13 50.22 29.00 40.14
C TRP A 13 50.23 28.57 38.66
N PHE A 14 51.36 28.64 37.96
CA PHE A 14 51.46 28.23 36.56
C PHE A 14 52.44 27.06 36.36
N THR A 15 52.03 25.86 36.77
CA THR A 15 52.67 24.61 36.32
C THR A 15 52.24 24.32 34.89
N LYS A 16 53.15 23.85 34.02
CA LYS A 16 52.86 23.49 32.60
C LYS A 16 51.59 22.64 32.41
N GLY A 17 51.19 21.84 33.41
CA GLY A 17 49.94 21.08 33.40
C GLY A 17 48.67 21.94 33.34
N SER A 18 48.64 23.12 33.98
CA SER A 18 47.46 23.99 34.00
C SER A 18 47.19 24.63 32.64
N VAL A 19 48.24 24.95 31.87
CA VAL A 19 48.11 25.50 30.51
C VAL A 19 47.56 24.45 29.54
N VAL A 20 48.00 23.20 29.63
CA VAL A 20 47.48 22.10 28.81
C VAL A 20 46.03 21.78 29.17
N GLN A 21 45.68 21.85 30.45
CA GLN A 21 44.32 21.60 30.92
C GLN A 21 43.37 22.74 30.52
N PHE A 22 43.84 23.99 30.54
CA PHE A 22 43.10 25.16 30.06
C PHE A 22 42.90 25.13 28.53
N LEU A 23 43.92 24.71 27.76
CA LEU A 23 43.81 24.51 26.31
C LEU A 23 42.86 23.36 25.95
N LYS A 24 42.87 22.25 26.70
CA LYS A 24 41.87 21.18 26.55
C LYS A 24 40.47 21.67 26.86
N PHE A 25 40.29 22.49 27.89
CA PHE A 25 39.01 23.09 28.22
C PHE A 25 38.51 24.04 27.14
N LEU A 26 39.41 24.85 26.55
CA LEU A 26 39.10 25.73 25.42
C LEU A 26 38.75 24.95 24.15
N LEU A 27 39.44 23.84 23.86
CA LEU A 27 39.13 22.96 22.73
C LEU A 27 37.79 22.24 22.91
N ILE A 28 37.50 21.74 24.12
CA ILE A 28 36.21 21.14 24.45
C ILE A 28 35.09 22.19 24.36
N ALA A 29 35.29 23.37 24.93
CA ALA A 29 34.32 24.47 24.83
C ALA A 29 34.09 24.92 23.38
N ALA A 30 35.15 25.01 22.55
CA ALA A 30 35.03 25.32 21.13
C ALA A 30 34.33 24.22 20.34
N SER A 31 34.54 22.94 20.67
CA SER A 31 33.81 21.83 20.05
C SER A 31 32.34 21.81 20.45
N VAL A 32 32.01 22.04 21.72
CA VAL A 32 30.61 22.15 22.19
C VAL A 32 29.91 23.36 21.55
N MET A 33 30.62 24.47 21.37
CA MET A 33 30.10 25.67 20.70
C MET A 33 29.91 25.45 19.19
N MET A 34 30.75 24.64 18.54
CA MET A 34 30.55 24.20 17.14
C MET A 34 29.37 23.23 16.99
N TYR A 35 29.13 22.34 17.97
CA TYR A 35 27.93 21.48 17.96
C TYR A 35 26.63 22.26 18.21
N SER A 36 26.65 23.36 18.97
CA SER A 36 25.46 24.18 19.21
C SER A 36 25.08 25.10 18.02
N VAL A 37 26.00 25.38 17.11
CA VAL A 37 25.74 26.23 15.92
C VAL A 37 25.22 25.42 14.74
N SER A 38 25.41 24.09 14.74
CA SER A 38 24.88 23.22 13.68
C SER A 38 23.39 22.89 13.83
N CYS A 39 22.75 23.34 14.91
CA CYS A 39 21.29 23.39 15.02
C CYS A 39 20.78 24.70 14.41
N THR A 40 21.10 24.96 13.14
CA THR A 40 20.30 25.89 12.36
C THR A 40 18.91 25.30 12.30
N THR A 41 17.98 25.93 13.02
CA THR A 41 16.54 25.79 12.80
C THR A 41 16.30 26.05 11.31
N GLY A 42 16.31 24.99 10.50
CA GLY A 42 15.85 25.07 9.12
C GLY A 42 14.48 25.70 9.18
N LYS A 43 14.32 26.85 8.52
CA LYS A 43 13.00 27.45 8.32
C LYS A 43 12.12 26.32 7.82
N LYS A 44 11.10 25.94 8.60
CA LYS A 44 10.04 25.06 8.10
C LYS A 44 9.40 25.84 6.97
N GLU A 45 9.84 25.57 5.74
CA GLU A 45 9.12 26.03 4.57
C GLU A 45 7.78 25.32 4.63
N ASN A 46 6.72 26.10 4.82
CA ASN A 46 5.39 25.54 4.71
C ASN A 46 5.25 25.09 3.24
N PRO A 47 4.89 23.81 2.99
CA PRO A 47 4.70 23.36 1.63
C PRO A 47 3.67 24.25 0.96
N ILE A 48 4.00 24.77 -0.22
CA ILE A 48 3.03 25.47 -1.06
C ILE A 48 2.12 24.40 -1.64
N VAL A 49 0.87 24.37 -1.18
CA VAL A 49 -0.15 23.48 -1.73
C VAL A 49 -0.85 24.23 -2.86
N THR A 50 -0.70 23.74 -4.08
CA THR A 50 -1.39 24.27 -5.25
C THR A 50 -2.55 23.35 -5.61
N GLN A 51 -3.75 23.94 -5.71
CA GLN A 51 -4.91 23.20 -6.20
C GLN A 51 -4.78 22.95 -7.71
N LEU A 52 -4.89 21.69 -8.13
CA LEU A 52 -4.92 21.30 -9.53
C LEU A 52 -6.36 21.18 -10.01
N ASN A 53 -6.64 21.64 -11.24
CA ASN A 53 -7.93 21.39 -11.88
C ASN A 53 -8.03 19.90 -12.26
N SER A 54 -9.14 19.25 -11.92
CA SER A 54 -9.38 17.86 -12.31
C SER A 54 -9.77 17.77 -13.80
N PRO A 55 -9.26 16.79 -14.57
CA PRO A 55 -9.74 16.51 -15.92
C PRO A 55 -11.08 15.75 -15.91
N ALA A 56 -11.48 15.22 -14.76
CA ALA A 56 -12.74 14.50 -14.58
C ALA A 56 -13.89 15.49 -14.31
N ALA A 57 -14.66 15.80 -15.36
CA ALA A 57 -15.84 16.67 -15.24
C ALA A 57 -17.01 15.94 -14.56
N SER A 58 -17.78 16.66 -13.74
CA SER A 58 -18.98 16.13 -13.09
C SER A 58 -20.09 15.80 -14.11
N PRO A 59 -20.85 14.70 -13.92
CA PRO A 59 -20.71 13.69 -12.87
C PRO A 59 -19.57 12.72 -13.18
N SER A 60 -18.68 12.48 -12.22
CA SER A 60 -17.62 11.46 -12.26
C SER A 60 -17.44 10.86 -10.86
N ALA A 61 -16.98 9.61 -10.79
CA ALA A 61 -16.79 8.85 -9.57
C ALA A 61 -15.51 8.01 -9.63
N GLU A 62 -15.17 7.38 -8.50
CA GLU A 62 -14.06 6.43 -8.36
C GLU A 62 -12.71 6.92 -8.93
N PRO A 63 -12.20 8.10 -8.49
CA PRO A 63 -10.92 8.58 -8.97
C PRO A 63 -9.77 7.71 -8.43
N PHE A 64 -8.86 7.33 -9.31
CA PHE A 64 -7.64 6.61 -8.95
C PHE A 64 -6.42 7.35 -9.48
N LEU A 65 -5.55 7.79 -8.57
CA LEU A 65 -4.31 8.48 -8.89
C LEU A 65 -3.15 7.48 -8.80
N PHE A 66 -2.41 7.32 -9.88
CA PHE A 66 -1.31 6.38 -10.01
C PHE A 66 -0.03 7.09 -10.43
N THR A 67 1.09 6.76 -9.78
CA THR A 67 2.42 7.21 -10.21
C THR A 67 3.21 5.99 -10.67
N ALA A 68 3.59 5.98 -11.95
CA ALA A 68 4.39 4.94 -12.55
C ALA A 68 5.86 5.02 -12.09
N THR A 69 6.62 3.96 -12.34
CA THR A 69 8.03 3.84 -11.93
C THR A 69 8.95 4.85 -12.61
N ASP A 70 8.55 5.38 -13.76
CA ASP A 70 9.26 6.47 -14.48
C ASP A 70 8.91 7.88 -13.95
N GLY A 71 8.03 7.97 -12.94
CA GLY A 71 7.53 9.23 -12.38
C GLY A 71 6.34 9.82 -13.12
N SER A 72 5.86 9.20 -14.19
CA SER A 72 4.63 9.63 -14.87
C SER A 72 3.42 9.47 -13.95
N VAL A 73 2.60 10.53 -13.85
CA VAL A 73 1.39 10.54 -13.02
C VAL A 73 0.15 10.44 -13.90
N TYR A 74 -0.78 9.58 -13.49
CA TYR A 74 -2.01 9.27 -14.19
C TYR A 74 -3.20 9.38 -13.27
N LEU A 75 -4.31 9.89 -13.79
CA LEU A 75 -5.61 9.87 -13.13
C LEU A 75 -6.58 9.06 -13.99
N SER A 76 -7.24 8.08 -13.40
CA SER A 76 -8.40 7.42 -13.97
C SER A 76 -9.65 7.70 -13.16
N TRP A 77 -10.82 7.64 -13.81
CA TRP A 77 -12.12 7.82 -13.16
C TRP A 77 -13.21 7.13 -13.97
N VAL A 78 -14.37 6.92 -13.34
CA VAL A 78 -15.59 6.46 -13.99
C VAL A 78 -16.52 7.64 -14.23
N LYS A 79 -17.18 7.65 -15.37
CA LYS A 79 -18.25 8.58 -15.72
C LYS A 79 -19.49 7.78 -16.11
N ASP A 80 -20.63 8.14 -15.55
CA ASP A 80 -21.91 7.61 -16.01
C ASP A 80 -22.40 8.43 -17.21
N VAL A 81 -22.68 7.74 -18.31
CA VAL A 81 -23.17 8.30 -19.57
C VAL A 81 -24.39 7.50 -20.00
N ASP A 82 -25.57 8.13 -19.91
CA ASP A 82 -26.87 7.51 -20.16
C ASP A 82 -27.09 6.23 -19.32
N ASP A 83 -27.05 5.06 -19.96
CA ASP A 83 -27.25 3.73 -19.37
C ASP A 83 -25.95 2.94 -19.22
N LYS A 84 -24.79 3.62 -19.33
CA LYS A 84 -23.45 3.01 -19.28
C LYS A 84 -22.55 3.70 -18.27
N SER A 85 -21.59 2.93 -17.78
CA SER A 85 -20.39 3.46 -17.13
C SER A 85 -19.23 3.42 -18.11
N GLU A 86 -18.41 4.46 -18.09
CA GLU A 86 -17.23 4.65 -18.95
C GLU A 86 -16.02 4.96 -18.07
N MET A 87 -14.91 4.25 -18.25
CA MET A 87 -13.66 4.52 -17.53
C MET A 87 -12.72 5.33 -18.42
N TYR A 88 -12.14 6.40 -17.86
CA TYR A 88 -11.25 7.31 -18.56
C TYR A 88 -9.86 7.32 -17.92
N LEU A 89 -8.88 7.75 -18.70
CA LEU A 89 -7.49 7.99 -18.28
C LEU A 89 -7.05 9.40 -18.72
N SER A 90 -6.29 10.09 -17.87
CA SER A 90 -5.53 11.29 -18.24
C SER A 90 -4.15 11.24 -17.59
N LYS A 91 -3.14 11.78 -18.28
CA LYS A 91 -1.77 11.87 -17.80
C LYS A 91 -1.45 13.31 -17.38
N TRP A 92 -0.67 13.47 -16.33
CA TRP A 92 -0.11 14.76 -15.93
C TRP A 92 1.18 15.04 -16.71
N GLU A 93 1.19 16.09 -17.53
CA GLU A 93 2.35 16.51 -18.32
C GLU A 93 2.40 18.03 -18.45
N ASN A 94 3.58 18.64 -18.28
CA ASN A 94 3.77 20.09 -18.44
C ASN A 94 2.80 20.94 -17.59
N ASP A 95 2.64 20.58 -16.32
CA ASP A 95 1.74 21.23 -15.35
C ASP A 95 0.25 21.27 -15.72
N GLN A 96 -0.19 20.31 -16.54
CA GLN A 96 -1.59 20.15 -16.94
C GLN A 96 -1.96 18.69 -17.20
N TRP A 97 -3.25 18.40 -17.14
CA TRP A 97 -3.79 17.10 -17.53
C TRP A 97 -3.98 17.03 -19.05
N THR A 98 -3.59 15.91 -19.66
CA THR A 98 -3.86 15.64 -21.07
C THR A 98 -5.36 15.46 -21.32
N ALA A 99 -5.77 15.58 -22.58
CA ALA A 99 -7.14 15.21 -22.97
C ALA A 99 -7.45 13.76 -22.52
N PRO A 100 -8.62 13.51 -21.91
CA PRO A 100 -8.99 12.17 -21.46
C PRO A 100 -9.09 11.16 -22.61
N THR A 101 -8.61 9.94 -22.38
CA THR A 101 -8.78 8.80 -23.29
C THR A 101 -9.72 7.78 -22.66
N LEU A 102 -10.69 7.27 -23.43
CA LEU A 102 -11.58 6.19 -22.99
C LEU A 102 -10.79 4.87 -22.89
N ILE A 103 -10.90 4.21 -21.74
CA ILE A 103 -10.33 2.88 -21.48
C ILE A 103 -11.32 1.80 -21.94
N ASP A 104 -12.53 1.82 -21.38
CA ASP A 104 -13.59 0.86 -21.69
C ASP A 104 -14.96 1.40 -21.25
N SER A 105 -16.04 0.75 -21.68
CA SER A 105 -17.42 1.11 -21.34
C SER A 105 -18.35 -0.11 -21.28
N GLY A 106 -19.37 -0.06 -20.43
CA GLY A 106 -20.35 -1.14 -20.32
C GLY A 106 -21.62 -0.75 -19.59
N ARG A 107 -22.67 -1.57 -19.72
CA ARG A 107 -23.99 -1.36 -19.10
C ARG A 107 -24.21 -2.14 -17.81
N ASN A 108 -23.36 -3.12 -17.54
CA ASN A 108 -23.48 -4.07 -16.44
C ASN A 108 -22.27 -3.98 -15.50
N TRP A 109 -21.67 -2.80 -15.37
CA TRP A 109 -20.59 -2.58 -14.42
C TRP A 109 -21.12 -2.57 -13.00
N PHE A 110 -20.32 -3.09 -12.08
CA PHE A 110 -20.57 -2.96 -10.64
C PHE A 110 -19.72 -1.79 -10.13
N VAL A 111 -20.26 -0.58 -10.19
CA VAL A 111 -19.58 0.61 -9.68
C VAL A 111 -19.74 0.65 -8.16
N ASN A 112 -18.62 0.54 -7.45
CA ASN A 112 -18.60 0.38 -6.00
C ASN A 112 -17.58 1.31 -5.35
N TRP A 113 -17.98 1.93 -4.26
CA TRP A 113 -17.16 2.86 -3.48
C TRP A 113 -16.07 2.17 -2.65
N ALA A 114 -16.24 0.87 -2.37
CA ALA A 114 -15.30 0.08 -1.57
C ALA A 114 -14.29 -0.72 -2.42
N ASP A 115 -14.64 -1.00 -3.68
CA ASP A 115 -13.81 -1.73 -4.63
C ASP A 115 -13.91 -1.05 -5.99
N TYR A 116 -13.01 -0.11 -6.20
CA TYR A 116 -13.08 0.84 -7.30
C TYR A 116 -12.14 0.45 -8.46
N PRO A 117 -12.48 0.85 -9.69
CA PRO A 117 -11.61 0.65 -10.84
C PRO A 117 -10.23 1.29 -10.65
N MET A 118 -9.21 0.64 -11.19
CA MET A 118 -7.82 1.09 -11.04
C MET A 118 -6.99 0.79 -12.28
N ILE A 119 -5.86 1.48 -12.38
CA ILE A 119 -4.87 1.27 -13.42
C ILE A 119 -3.50 0.97 -12.81
N ILE A 120 -2.69 0.24 -13.55
CA ILE A 120 -1.27 0.06 -13.27
C ILE A 120 -0.51 0.16 -14.58
N SER A 121 0.70 0.72 -14.52
CA SER A 121 1.65 0.65 -15.62
C SER A 121 2.93 -0.05 -15.19
N ASN A 122 3.45 -0.88 -16.07
CA ASN A 122 4.82 -1.35 -16.01
C ASN A 122 5.46 -1.13 -17.40
N GLN A 123 6.54 -0.35 -17.44
CA GLN A 123 7.15 0.14 -18.68
C GLN A 123 6.12 0.92 -19.53
N ASN A 124 5.87 0.51 -20.77
CA ASN A 124 4.90 1.16 -21.67
C ASN A 124 3.52 0.46 -21.68
N ASN A 125 3.37 -0.59 -20.88
CA ASN A 125 2.15 -1.38 -20.83
C ASN A 125 1.27 -0.91 -19.67
N PHE A 126 -0.05 -0.96 -19.89
CA PHE A 126 -1.05 -0.69 -18.89
C PHE A 126 -1.95 -1.90 -18.72
N ILE A 127 -2.39 -2.10 -17.48
CA ILE A 127 -3.54 -2.93 -17.14
C ILE A 127 -4.54 -2.02 -16.43
N ALA A 128 -5.78 -2.02 -16.85
CA ALA A 128 -6.89 -1.41 -16.14
C ALA A 128 -7.83 -2.52 -15.64
N SER A 129 -8.37 -2.33 -14.45
CA SER A 129 -9.29 -3.25 -13.79
C SER A 129 -10.58 -2.53 -13.44
N TYR A 130 -11.72 -3.19 -13.63
CA TYR A 130 -13.04 -2.75 -13.19
C TYR A 130 -13.93 -3.96 -12.91
N LEU A 131 -15.04 -3.76 -12.22
CA LEU A 131 -15.96 -4.85 -11.86
C LEU A 131 -17.15 -4.90 -12.81
N GLN A 132 -17.56 -6.11 -13.17
CA GLN A 132 -18.71 -6.32 -14.03
C GLN A 132 -19.60 -7.44 -13.50
N MET A 133 -20.90 -7.20 -13.44
CA MET A 133 -21.88 -8.21 -13.06
C MET A 133 -21.77 -9.44 -13.95
N SER A 134 -21.64 -10.61 -13.32
CA SER A 134 -21.55 -11.93 -13.95
C SER A 134 -22.82 -12.76 -13.76
N GLY A 135 -23.71 -12.35 -12.85
CA GLY A 135 -25.02 -12.96 -12.62
C GLY A 135 -26.04 -11.99 -12.01
N PRO A 136 -27.28 -12.45 -11.74
CA PRO A 136 -28.34 -11.63 -11.14
C PRO A 136 -28.17 -11.42 -9.63
N GLY A 137 -27.26 -12.15 -8.98
CA GLY A 137 -26.98 -12.02 -7.55
C GLY A 137 -26.35 -10.67 -7.21
N LYS A 138 -26.65 -10.14 -6.02
CA LYS A 138 -26.18 -8.81 -5.58
C LYS A 138 -24.66 -8.66 -5.63
N TYR A 139 -23.93 -9.73 -5.31
CA TYR A 139 -22.47 -9.78 -5.27
C TYR A 139 -21.91 -10.80 -6.27
N SER A 140 -22.61 -11.01 -7.39
CA SER A 140 -22.16 -11.90 -8.46
C SER A 140 -21.51 -11.06 -9.56
N TYR A 141 -20.22 -10.78 -9.39
CA TYR A 141 -19.43 -9.95 -10.30
C TYR A 141 -18.01 -10.49 -10.48
N ASP A 142 -17.46 -10.23 -11.66
CA ASP A 142 -16.10 -10.60 -12.05
C ASP A 142 -15.19 -9.39 -12.06
N ILE A 143 -13.89 -9.65 -11.88
CA ILE A 143 -12.83 -8.68 -12.11
C ILE A 143 -12.55 -8.67 -13.61
N LYS A 144 -12.88 -7.58 -14.30
CA LYS A 144 -12.53 -7.38 -15.70
C LYS A 144 -11.19 -6.67 -15.79
N ILE A 145 -10.33 -7.19 -16.65
CA ILE A 145 -9.09 -6.52 -17.03
C ILE A 145 -9.08 -6.20 -18.52
N THR A 146 -8.53 -5.04 -18.86
CA THR A 146 -8.13 -4.67 -20.22
C THR A 146 -6.69 -4.16 -20.21
N THR A 147 -6.03 -4.27 -21.35
CA THR A 147 -4.61 -3.93 -21.49
C THR A 147 -4.39 -2.94 -22.62
N SER A 148 -3.36 -2.11 -22.45
CA SER A 148 -2.80 -1.27 -23.49
C SER A 148 -1.30 -1.52 -23.57
N ILE A 149 -0.79 -1.71 -24.79
CA ILE A 149 0.65 -1.91 -25.07
C ILE A 149 1.28 -0.71 -25.80
N ASP A 150 0.54 0.40 -25.87
CA ASP A 150 0.90 1.59 -26.63
C ASP A 150 0.79 2.87 -25.79
N SER A 151 1.10 2.76 -24.49
CA SER A 151 1.08 3.84 -23.50
C SER A 151 -0.31 4.44 -23.26
N GLY A 152 -1.36 3.60 -23.25
CA GLY A 152 -2.73 4.01 -22.96
C GLY A 152 -3.47 4.68 -24.12
N ARG A 153 -2.91 4.65 -25.34
CA ARG A 153 -3.53 5.26 -26.53
C ARG A 153 -4.68 4.42 -27.08
N SER A 154 -4.54 3.10 -27.03
CA SER A 154 -5.60 2.14 -27.39
C SER A 154 -5.65 0.99 -26.39
N TRP A 155 -6.84 0.41 -26.24
CA TRP A 155 -7.15 -0.63 -25.27
C TRP A 155 -7.73 -1.86 -25.95
N ASN A 156 -7.31 -3.03 -25.49
CA ASN A 156 -7.81 -4.30 -25.96
C ASN A 156 -9.24 -4.57 -25.45
N LYS A 157 -9.88 -5.59 -26.01
CA LYS A 157 -11.15 -6.09 -25.45
C LYS A 157 -10.90 -6.66 -24.05
N SER A 158 -11.74 -6.28 -23.09
CA SER A 158 -11.62 -6.79 -21.72
C SER A 158 -11.98 -8.28 -21.60
N PHE A 159 -11.38 -8.93 -20.61
CA PHE A 159 -11.65 -10.32 -20.23
C PHE A 159 -11.63 -10.46 -18.70
N ALA A 160 -12.14 -11.58 -18.16
CA ALA A 160 -12.17 -11.78 -16.72
C ALA A 160 -10.79 -12.24 -16.22
N LEU A 161 -10.34 -11.69 -15.09
CA LEU A 161 -9.13 -12.15 -14.39
C LEU A 161 -9.39 -13.47 -13.67
N ASN A 162 -10.54 -13.57 -13.01
CA ASN A 162 -11.05 -14.81 -12.44
C ASN A 162 -11.62 -15.71 -13.56
N ASP A 163 -11.33 -17.00 -13.49
CA ASP A 163 -11.68 -18.00 -14.53
C ASP A 163 -12.30 -19.28 -13.96
N ASP A 164 -12.80 -19.22 -12.72
CA ASP A 164 -13.51 -20.30 -12.04
C ASP A 164 -14.95 -20.50 -12.52
N GLY A 165 -15.52 -19.49 -13.20
CA GLY A 165 -16.86 -19.54 -13.78
C GLY A 165 -18.01 -19.54 -12.76
N LYS A 166 -17.77 -19.14 -11.51
CA LYS A 166 -18.80 -19.03 -10.47
C LYS A 166 -19.41 -17.64 -10.46
N GLU A 167 -20.72 -17.57 -10.24
CA GLU A 167 -21.44 -16.32 -9.96
C GLU A 167 -21.22 -15.87 -8.50
N ALA A 168 -19.97 -15.59 -8.15
CA ALA A 168 -19.53 -15.19 -6.82
C ALA A 168 -18.97 -13.77 -6.81
N GLU A 169 -18.56 -13.32 -5.62
CA GLU A 169 -17.89 -12.04 -5.42
C GLU A 169 -16.40 -12.19 -5.78
N HIS A 170 -15.90 -11.39 -6.73
CA HIS A 170 -14.48 -11.34 -7.10
C HIS A 170 -14.04 -9.89 -7.18
N GLY A 171 -13.09 -9.50 -6.34
CA GLY A 171 -12.75 -8.08 -6.23
C GLY A 171 -11.57 -7.79 -5.31
N PHE A 172 -11.48 -6.53 -4.90
CA PHE A 172 -10.52 -6.00 -3.94
C PHE A 172 -9.07 -6.18 -4.40
N THR A 173 -8.85 -5.88 -5.68
CA THR A 173 -7.58 -6.10 -6.36
C THR A 173 -6.47 -5.18 -5.85
N SER A 174 -5.24 -5.70 -5.82
CA SER A 174 -4.01 -4.91 -5.68
C SER A 174 -3.04 -5.29 -6.77
N PHE A 175 -2.71 -4.35 -7.64
CA PHE A 175 -1.70 -4.51 -8.67
C PHE A 175 -0.39 -3.82 -8.27
N ILE A 176 0.74 -4.43 -8.60
CA ILE A 176 2.07 -3.85 -8.42
C ILE A 176 2.99 -4.27 -9.57
N PRO A 177 3.83 -3.37 -10.12
CA PRO A 177 4.82 -3.76 -11.11
C PRO A 177 5.77 -4.83 -10.55
N TYR A 178 6.04 -5.87 -11.33
CA TYR A 178 6.90 -6.97 -10.91
C TYR A 178 7.77 -7.44 -12.07
N GLN A 179 9.06 -7.08 -12.05
CA GLN A 179 9.98 -7.32 -13.16
C GLN A 179 9.43 -6.68 -14.46
N GLN A 180 9.30 -7.44 -15.56
CA GLN A 180 8.64 -7.00 -16.80
C GLN A 180 7.11 -7.18 -16.78
N ASP A 181 6.57 -7.79 -15.74
CA ASP A 181 5.18 -8.23 -15.60
C ASP A 181 4.47 -7.43 -14.49
N VAL A 182 3.26 -7.84 -14.12
CA VAL A 182 2.50 -7.25 -13.01
C VAL A 182 2.09 -8.35 -12.05
N PHE A 183 2.35 -8.17 -10.76
CA PHE A 183 1.75 -9.03 -9.74
C PHE A 183 0.38 -8.46 -9.34
N VAL A 184 -0.60 -9.34 -9.18
CA VAL A 184 -1.94 -8.99 -8.68
C VAL A 184 -2.34 -9.92 -7.54
N SER A 185 -2.97 -9.36 -6.50
CA SER A 185 -3.74 -10.12 -5.51
C SER A 185 -5.20 -9.69 -5.50
N TRP A 186 -6.13 -10.59 -5.15
CA TRP A 186 -7.56 -10.29 -5.06
C TRP A 186 -8.28 -11.20 -4.05
N LEU A 187 -9.47 -10.79 -3.61
CA LEU A 187 -10.38 -11.62 -2.84
C LEU A 187 -11.33 -12.37 -3.77
N ASP A 188 -11.53 -13.65 -3.49
CA ASP A 188 -12.22 -14.56 -4.38
C ASP A 188 -13.24 -15.42 -3.65
N GLY A 189 -14.51 -15.27 -4.03
CA GLY A 189 -15.68 -15.87 -3.39
C GLY A 189 -16.12 -17.19 -3.97
N ARG A 190 -15.35 -17.84 -4.84
CA ARG A 190 -15.76 -19.10 -5.49
C ARG A 190 -16.17 -20.20 -4.49
N ASN A 191 -15.59 -20.19 -3.29
CA ASN A 191 -15.87 -21.13 -2.20
C ASN A 191 -17.10 -20.75 -1.34
N THR A 192 -17.72 -19.60 -1.60
CA THR A 192 -18.94 -19.14 -0.91
C THR A 192 -20.23 -19.61 -1.58
N VAL A 193 -20.12 -20.09 -2.82
CA VAL A 193 -21.26 -20.57 -3.60
C VAL A 193 -21.51 -22.04 -3.28
N PRO A 194 -22.74 -22.44 -2.88
CA PRO A 194 -23.07 -23.84 -2.63
C PRO A 194 -22.87 -24.70 -3.88
N THR A 195 -22.11 -25.79 -3.78
CA THR A 195 -22.02 -26.80 -4.84
C THR A 195 -23.13 -27.84 -4.68
N HIS A 196 -23.90 -28.10 -5.75
CA HIS A 196 -25.00 -29.09 -5.76
C HIS A 196 -24.56 -30.57 -5.56
N SER A 197 -23.28 -30.85 -5.30
CA SER A 197 -22.72 -32.22 -5.37
C SER A 197 -21.86 -32.67 -4.18
N GLU A 198 -21.75 -31.94 -3.07
CA GLU A 198 -20.85 -32.35 -1.98
C GLU A 198 -21.59 -32.75 -0.70
N ASN A 199 -21.84 -34.05 -0.60
CA ASN A 199 -22.12 -34.76 0.65
C ASN A 199 -20.81 -35.10 1.39
N HIS A 200 -19.84 -34.20 1.56
CA HIS A 200 -18.63 -34.54 2.33
C HIS A 200 -18.03 -33.33 3.07
N HIS A 201 -18.10 -33.38 4.41
CA HIS A 201 -17.09 -32.94 5.39
C HIS A 201 -16.05 -31.88 4.97
N HIS A 202 -16.48 -30.68 4.61
CA HIS A 202 -15.68 -29.49 4.85
C HIS A 202 -16.16 -28.87 6.16
N ASP A 203 -15.42 -29.11 7.25
CA ASP A 203 -15.70 -28.58 8.60
C ASP A 203 -15.55 -27.04 8.71
N GLY A 204 -15.41 -26.33 7.59
CA GLY A 204 -15.21 -24.89 7.52
C GLY A 204 -16.45 -24.14 7.03
N GLN A 205 -16.76 -23.02 7.69
CA GLN A 205 -17.77 -22.05 7.19
C GLN A 205 -17.33 -21.50 5.82
N PRO A 206 -18.25 -21.29 4.86
CA PRO A 206 -17.93 -20.65 3.58
C PRO A 206 -17.19 -19.33 3.78
N ALA A 207 -16.15 -19.10 2.98
CA ALA A 207 -15.28 -17.94 3.09
C ALA A 207 -14.72 -17.50 1.74
N MET A 208 -14.41 -16.20 1.66
CA MET A 208 -13.54 -15.67 0.63
C MET A 208 -12.12 -16.25 0.79
N SER A 209 -11.43 -16.43 -0.33
CA SER A 209 -10.02 -16.80 -0.38
C SER A 209 -9.17 -15.63 -0.87
N LEU A 210 -7.91 -15.57 -0.47
CA LEU A 210 -6.92 -14.68 -1.08
C LEU A 210 -6.27 -15.40 -2.25
N ARG A 211 -6.25 -14.75 -3.42
CA ARG A 211 -5.57 -15.24 -4.61
C ARG A 211 -4.46 -14.30 -5.03
N GLY A 212 -3.49 -14.83 -5.76
CA GLY A 212 -2.44 -14.05 -6.39
C GLY A 212 -2.08 -14.59 -7.77
N ALA A 213 -1.63 -13.73 -8.67
CA ALA A 213 -1.17 -14.10 -10.00
C ALA A 213 -0.06 -13.16 -10.50
N VAL A 214 0.72 -13.64 -11.47
CA VAL A 214 1.59 -12.79 -12.29
C VAL A 214 0.96 -12.67 -13.67
N LEU A 215 0.80 -11.43 -14.14
CA LEU A 215 0.19 -11.07 -15.41
C LEU A 215 1.25 -10.53 -16.36
N ASN A 216 1.32 -11.11 -17.56
CA ASN A 216 2.15 -10.56 -18.62
C ASN A 216 1.56 -9.25 -19.18
N SER A 217 2.26 -8.61 -20.12
CA SER A 217 1.80 -7.35 -20.77
C SER A 217 0.44 -7.45 -21.49
N GLN A 218 -0.03 -8.65 -21.80
CA GLN A 218 -1.34 -8.90 -22.39
C GLN A 218 -2.42 -9.16 -21.33
N GLY A 219 -2.06 -9.17 -20.04
CA GLY A 219 -2.94 -9.47 -18.91
C GLY A 219 -3.16 -10.97 -18.69
N GLN A 220 -2.41 -11.84 -19.36
CA GLN A 220 -2.55 -13.29 -19.20
C GLN A 220 -1.78 -13.76 -17.97
N LYS A 221 -2.42 -14.63 -17.18
CA LYS A 221 -1.79 -15.26 -16.02
C LYS A 221 -0.64 -16.18 -16.47
N THR A 222 0.59 -15.89 -16.05
CA THR A 222 1.74 -16.80 -16.18
C THR A 222 1.88 -17.72 -14.98
N ASN A 223 1.35 -17.29 -13.84
CA ASN A 223 1.31 -18.00 -12.57
C ASN A 223 0.05 -17.61 -11.81
N GLU A 224 -0.45 -18.52 -10.97
CA GLU A 224 -1.59 -18.27 -10.08
C GLU A 224 -1.48 -19.13 -8.82
N TRP A 225 -1.94 -18.59 -7.69
CA TRP A 225 -1.90 -19.25 -6.38
C TRP A 225 -3.16 -18.94 -5.56
N GLU A 226 -3.58 -19.92 -4.75
CA GLU A 226 -4.32 -19.65 -3.51
C GLU A 226 -3.30 -19.28 -2.43
N LEU A 227 -3.40 -18.06 -1.91
CA LEU A 227 -2.49 -17.55 -0.89
C LEU A 227 -3.03 -17.77 0.53
N ASP A 228 -4.35 -17.72 0.66
CA ASP A 228 -5.10 -18.03 1.88
C ASP A 228 -6.47 -18.57 1.50
N ASN A 229 -6.94 -19.60 2.20
CA ASN A 229 -8.24 -20.21 1.94
C ASN A 229 -9.39 -19.53 2.71
N ARG A 230 -9.08 -18.61 3.62
CA ARG A 230 -10.09 -17.93 4.44
C ARG A 230 -9.65 -16.50 4.77
N THR A 231 -10.44 -15.51 4.36
CA THR A 231 -10.15 -14.10 4.65
C THR A 231 -11.38 -13.35 5.14
N CYS A 232 -11.17 -12.08 5.51
CA CYS A 232 -12.28 -11.12 5.56
C CYS A 232 -12.87 -10.94 4.16
N ASP A 233 -14.18 -10.68 4.11
CA ASP A 233 -14.94 -10.84 2.87
C ASP A 233 -14.84 -9.63 1.92
N CYS A 234 -14.46 -8.46 2.43
CA CYS A 234 -14.67 -7.18 1.73
C CYS A 234 -13.60 -6.10 2.02
N CYS A 235 -12.43 -6.51 2.53
CA CYS A 235 -11.36 -5.57 2.85
C CYS A 235 -10.32 -5.57 1.73
N GLY A 236 -10.01 -4.38 1.21
CA GLY A 236 -8.95 -4.20 0.22
C GLY A 236 -7.67 -4.92 0.60
N THR A 237 -7.06 -5.64 -0.35
CA THR A 237 -5.71 -6.17 -0.18
C THR A 237 -4.69 -5.06 -0.44
N CYS A 238 -3.40 -5.29 -0.14
CA CYS A 238 -2.34 -4.42 -0.60
C CYS A 238 -1.05 -5.24 -0.80
N ALA A 239 -0.33 -4.97 -1.88
CA ALA A 239 0.91 -5.68 -2.23
C ALA A 239 2.08 -4.72 -2.37
N ALA A 240 3.28 -5.20 -2.04
CA ALA A 240 4.54 -4.50 -2.26
C ALA A 240 5.62 -5.47 -2.72
N ILE A 241 6.71 -4.95 -3.31
CA ILE A 241 7.87 -5.75 -3.71
C ILE A 241 9.02 -5.48 -2.74
N THR A 242 9.49 -6.54 -2.07
CA THR A 242 10.68 -6.52 -1.21
C THR A 242 11.91 -7.04 -1.97
N SER A 243 13.08 -7.02 -1.36
CA SER A 243 14.29 -7.64 -1.93
C SER A 243 14.14 -9.15 -2.17
N LYS A 244 13.23 -9.84 -1.46
CA LYS A 244 12.94 -11.27 -1.68
C LYS A 244 11.85 -11.54 -2.71
N GLY A 245 10.96 -10.56 -2.95
CA GLY A 245 9.84 -10.69 -3.89
C GLY A 245 8.54 -10.05 -3.40
N PRO A 246 7.42 -10.36 -4.08
CA PRO A 246 6.09 -9.90 -3.69
C PRO A 246 5.72 -10.29 -2.26
N VAL A 247 5.10 -9.35 -1.55
CA VAL A 247 4.45 -9.55 -0.26
C VAL A 247 3.03 -8.99 -0.33
N VAL A 248 2.08 -9.65 0.32
CA VAL A 248 0.66 -9.24 0.35
C VAL A 248 0.21 -9.14 1.80
N VAL A 249 -0.37 -8.00 2.15
CA VAL A 249 -1.08 -7.81 3.41
C VAL A 249 -2.58 -7.70 3.16
N TYR A 250 -3.37 -8.27 4.06
CA TYR A 250 -4.81 -8.34 3.95
C TYR A 250 -5.43 -8.53 5.33
N ARG A 251 -6.73 -8.28 5.43
CA ARG A 251 -7.48 -8.60 6.64
C ARG A 251 -7.91 -10.07 6.61
N ASP A 252 -7.43 -10.82 7.57
CA ASP A 252 -7.72 -12.24 7.73
C ASP A 252 -9.08 -12.46 8.43
N ARG A 253 -9.50 -13.72 8.58
CA ARG A 253 -10.70 -14.10 9.34
C ARG A 253 -10.52 -15.50 9.93
N THR A 254 -10.32 -15.58 11.24
CA THR A 254 -10.31 -16.89 11.93
C THR A 254 -11.71 -17.50 12.06
N ASP A 255 -11.80 -18.76 12.49
CA ASP A 255 -13.08 -19.41 12.83
C ASP A 255 -13.84 -18.73 13.98
N LYS A 256 -13.14 -17.90 14.76
CA LYS A 256 -13.71 -17.11 15.86
C LYS A 256 -14.10 -15.69 15.43
N GLU A 257 -14.05 -15.38 14.13
CA GLU A 257 -14.32 -14.05 13.57
C GLU A 257 -13.34 -12.96 14.03
N VAL A 258 -12.13 -13.34 14.46
CA VAL A 258 -11.02 -12.39 14.64
C VAL A 258 -10.54 -11.98 13.26
N ARG A 259 -10.50 -10.68 12.99
CA ARG A 259 -10.16 -10.10 11.68
C ARG A 259 -8.95 -9.19 11.77
N ASP A 260 -7.84 -9.78 12.17
CA ASP A 260 -6.54 -9.10 12.27
C ASP A 260 -5.83 -9.09 10.90
N ILE A 261 -4.71 -8.38 10.82
CA ILE A 261 -3.97 -8.26 9.57
C ILE A 261 -2.96 -9.38 9.45
N SER A 262 -2.99 -10.09 8.33
CA SER A 262 -2.03 -11.14 7.98
C SER A 262 -1.14 -10.70 6.82
N ILE A 263 0.03 -11.33 6.73
CA ILE A 263 0.98 -11.21 5.63
C ILE A 263 1.29 -12.59 5.04
N VAL A 264 1.42 -12.64 3.72
CA VAL A 264 2.02 -13.74 2.95
C VAL A 264 3.14 -13.19 2.08
N ARG A 265 4.20 -13.98 1.88
CA ARG A 265 5.42 -13.53 1.21
C ARG A 265 5.90 -14.58 0.22
N LEU A 266 6.34 -14.15 -0.96
CA LEU A 266 6.99 -15.02 -1.93
C LEU A 266 8.50 -15.01 -1.68
N ILE A 267 9.06 -16.14 -1.28
CA ILE A 267 10.49 -16.30 -0.99
C ILE A 267 11.01 -17.48 -1.80
N ASP A 268 12.02 -17.25 -2.63
CA ASP A 268 12.63 -18.27 -3.50
C ASP A 268 11.59 -19.06 -4.33
N GLY A 269 10.54 -18.36 -4.80
CA GLY A 269 9.46 -18.92 -5.60
C GLY A 269 8.39 -19.69 -4.81
N VAL A 270 8.44 -19.69 -3.47
CA VAL A 270 7.47 -20.36 -2.60
C VAL A 270 6.76 -19.35 -1.69
N TRP A 271 5.44 -19.41 -1.65
CA TRP A 271 4.64 -18.59 -0.74
C TRP A 271 4.72 -19.11 0.70
N THR A 272 4.94 -18.20 1.66
CA THR A 272 4.78 -18.53 3.07
C THR A 272 3.32 -18.80 3.41
N LYS A 273 3.07 -19.53 4.50
CA LYS A 273 1.73 -19.54 5.11
C LYS A 273 1.36 -18.14 5.61
N PRO A 274 0.05 -17.83 5.68
CA PRO A 274 -0.45 -16.65 6.40
C PRO A 274 0.18 -16.53 7.79
N LYS A 275 0.61 -15.31 8.12
CA LYS A 275 1.13 -14.95 9.43
C LYS A 275 0.52 -13.62 9.86
N GLU A 276 -0.09 -13.59 11.03
CA GLU A 276 -0.59 -12.34 11.63
C GLU A 276 0.59 -11.39 11.90
N ILE A 277 0.45 -10.12 11.52
CA ILE A 277 1.49 -9.09 11.76
C ILE A 277 1.41 -8.55 13.18
N PHE A 278 0.21 -8.52 13.76
CA PHE A 278 -0.08 -8.06 15.10
C PHE A 278 -1.46 -8.57 15.56
N HIS A 279 -1.57 -8.97 16.83
CA HIS A 279 -2.82 -9.42 17.43
C HIS A 279 -3.60 -8.21 17.99
N ASP A 280 -4.54 -7.68 17.20
CA ASP A 280 -5.51 -6.72 17.71
C ASP A 280 -6.67 -7.42 18.43
N ASP A 281 -6.87 -8.71 18.19
CA ASP A 281 -8.00 -9.51 18.68
C ASP A 281 -9.36 -8.91 18.26
N TRP A 282 -9.41 -8.26 17.09
CA TRP A 282 -10.63 -7.56 16.68
C TRP A 282 -11.69 -8.53 16.15
N VAL A 283 -12.66 -8.86 17.00
CA VAL A 283 -13.81 -9.69 16.63
C VAL A 283 -14.88 -8.83 15.95
N ILE A 284 -15.18 -9.11 14.69
CA ILE A 284 -16.21 -8.41 13.92
C ILE A 284 -16.94 -9.34 12.95
N LYS A 285 -18.28 -9.33 13.06
CA LYS A 285 -19.21 -10.04 12.18
C LYS A 285 -19.82 -9.09 11.17
N GLY A 286 -18.97 -8.44 10.39
CA GLY A 286 -19.37 -7.39 9.47
C GLY A 286 -18.24 -6.98 8.55
N CYS A 287 -18.57 -6.06 7.65
CA CYS A 287 -17.67 -5.55 6.64
C CYS A 287 -17.13 -4.17 7.06
N PRO A 288 -15.90 -4.07 7.59
CA PRO A 288 -15.34 -2.76 7.94
C PRO A 288 -14.84 -1.99 6.72
N VAL A 289 -14.72 -2.63 5.54
CA VAL A 289 -14.09 -2.15 4.28
C VAL A 289 -12.65 -1.61 4.38
N ASN A 290 -12.15 -1.40 5.59
CA ASN A 290 -10.82 -0.87 5.86
C ASN A 290 -9.77 -1.98 5.74
N GLY A 291 -9.19 -2.13 4.56
CA GLY A 291 -8.02 -2.97 4.30
C GLY A 291 -6.70 -2.33 4.74
N PRO A 292 -5.64 -3.11 4.98
CA PRO A 292 -4.31 -2.58 5.29
C PRO A 292 -3.66 -1.91 4.06
N LYS A 293 -2.64 -1.09 4.29
CA LYS A 293 -1.73 -0.56 3.27
C LYS A 293 -0.30 -0.93 3.57
N ILE A 294 0.46 -1.26 2.54
CA ILE A 294 1.88 -1.63 2.64
C ILE A 294 2.70 -0.81 1.64
N ILE A 295 3.91 -0.44 2.05
CA ILE A 295 4.98 0.01 1.17
C ILE A 295 6.26 -0.75 1.51
N ALA A 296 7.13 -0.93 0.52
CA ALA A 296 8.44 -1.56 0.71
C ALA A 296 9.51 -0.82 -0.09
N HIS A 297 10.72 -0.82 0.46
CA HIS A 297 11.94 -0.38 -0.20
C HIS A 297 13.07 -1.31 0.22
N ASP A 298 13.59 -2.10 -0.71
CA ASP A 298 14.51 -3.20 -0.42
C ASP A 298 13.96 -4.14 0.68
N HIS A 299 14.65 -4.24 1.82
CA HIS A 299 14.25 -5.06 2.96
C HIS A 299 13.28 -4.34 3.92
N ASP A 300 13.17 -3.01 3.81
CA ASP A 300 12.34 -2.20 4.69
C ASP A 300 10.88 -2.25 4.24
N VAL A 301 9.98 -2.53 5.18
CA VAL A 301 8.54 -2.61 4.96
C VAL A 301 7.82 -1.79 6.01
N ALA A 302 6.82 -1.01 5.60
CA ALA A 302 5.88 -0.36 6.51
C ALA A 302 4.45 -0.80 6.19
N VAL A 303 3.70 -1.17 7.24
CA VAL A 303 2.29 -1.57 7.11
C VAL A 303 1.44 -0.71 8.04
N ALA A 304 0.38 -0.11 7.50
CA ALA A 304 -0.60 0.66 8.25
C ALA A 304 -2.01 0.06 8.12
N TRP A 305 -2.78 0.09 9.20
CA TRP A 305 -4.13 -0.46 9.21
C TRP A 305 -5.01 0.16 10.28
N PHE A 306 -6.31 0.10 10.04
CA PHE A 306 -7.35 0.40 11.02
C PHE A 306 -7.79 -0.85 11.78
N SER A 307 -8.08 -0.71 13.07
CA SER A 307 -8.80 -1.72 13.85
C SER A 307 -9.66 -1.06 14.92
N MET A 308 -10.59 -1.82 15.50
CA MET A 308 -11.49 -1.32 16.55
C MET A 308 -11.75 -2.36 17.66
N PRO A 309 -10.70 -2.92 18.29
CA PRO A 309 -10.90 -3.81 19.43
C PRO A 309 -11.56 -3.06 20.59
N ASP A 310 -12.49 -3.73 21.28
CA ASP A 310 -13.32 -3.15 22.36
C ASP A 310 -14.00 -1.82 21.99
N ASP A 311 -14.46 -1.68 20.75
CA ASP A 311 -15.09 -0.45 20.21
C ASP A 311 -14.17 0.79 20.26
N LYS A 312 -12.84 0.61 20.27
CA LYS A 312 -11.85 1.69 20.28
C LYS A 312 -11.16 1.83 18.93
N PRO A 313 -11.58 2.78 18.08
CA PRO A 313 -11.01 2.92 16.75
C PRO A 313 -9.56 3.42 16.86
N GLN A 314 -8.69 2.83 16.05
CA GLN A 314 -7.27 3.16 16.01
C GLN A 314 -6.71 2.93 14.61
N VAL A 315 -5.71 3.73 14.24
CA VAL A 315 -4.84 3.49 13.09
C VAL A 315 -3.43 3.27 13.62
N LYS A 316 -2.86 2.13 13.25
CA LYS A 316 -1.52 1.71 13.64
C LYS A 316 -0.61 1.64 12.42
N VAL A 317 0.69 1.79 12.67
CA VAL A 317 1.76 1.46 11.72
C VAL A 317 2.78 0.55 12.38
N VAL A 318 3.30 -0.41 11.62
CA VAL A 318 4.46 -1.23 12.01
C VAL A 318 5.53 -1.18 10.94
N PHE A 319 6.77 -1.43 11.35
CA PHE A 319 7.93 -1.45 10.46
C PHE A 319 8.62 -2.82 10.53
N SER A 320 9.25 -3.23 9.45
CA SER A 320 10.10 -4.41 9.33
C SER A 320 11.34 -4.03 8.55
N ASP A 321 12.50 -4.56 8.94
CA ASP A 321 13.79 -4.40 8.27
C ASP A 321 14.25 -5.73 7.60
N ASN A 322 13.32 -6.70 7.45
CA ASN A 322 13.62 -8.05 7.01
C ASN A 322 12.54 -8.63 6.09
N ASP A 323 12.12 -7.85 5.10
CA ASP A 323 11.16 -8.26 4.06
C ASP A 323 9.81 -8.71 4.65
N GLY A 324 9.36 -8.09 5.75
CA GLY A 324 8.10 -8.42 6.42
C GLY A 324 8.12 -9.73 7.21
N GLU A 325 9.28 -10.25 7.62
CA GLU A 325 9.37 -11.47 8.44
C GLU A 325 8.91 -11.25 9.88
N SER A 326 9.32 -10.13 10.44
CA SER A 326 8.94 -9.68 11.77
C SER A 326 8.73 -8.17 11.76
N PHE A 327 7.88 -7.70 12.65
CA PHE A 327 7.52 -6.31 12.75
C PHE A 327 7.87 -5.74 14.13
N THR A 328 8.10 -4.43 14.18
CA THR A 328 8.20 -3.68 15.43
C THR A 328 6.88 -3.69 16.20
N GLU A 329 6.91 -3.24 17.45
CA GLU A 329 5.68 -2.86 18.17
C GLU A 329 4.90 -1.79 17.38
N PRO A 330 3.56 -1.86 17.31
CA PRO A 330 2.78 -0.90 16.56
C PRO A 330 2.82 0.50 17.16
N VAL A 331 2.95 1.50 16.29
CA VAL A 331 2.84 2.92 16.63
C VAL A 331 1.46 3.40 16.23
N ARG A 332 0.70 3.98 17.17
CA ARG A 332 -0.58 4.63 16.88
C ARG A 332 -0.33 5.97 16.18
N VAL A 333 -1.01 6.21 15.05
CA VAL A 333 -0.80 7.41 14.21
C VAL A 333 -2.05 8.29 14.05
N ASP A 334 -3.20 7.86 14.58
CA ASP A 334 -4.41 8.68 14.61
C ASP A 334 -4.50 9.59 15.85
N LYS A 335 -5.51 10.48 15.86
CA LYS A 335 -5.79 11.44 16.95
C LYS A 335 -6.89 11.00 17.93
N GLY A 336 -7.28 9.73 17.94
CA GLY A 336 -8.25 9.15 18.88
C GLY A 336 -9.53 8.58 18.25
N ASN A 337 -10.00 9.17 17.14
CA ASN A 337 -11.29 8.85 16.52
C ASN A 337 -11.20 8.70 14.99
N PRO A 338 -10.40 7.76 14.46
CA PRO A 338 -10.37 7.48 13.03
C PRO A 338 -11.65 6.78 12.58
N ILE A 339 -12.04 6.97 11.32
CA ILE A 339 -13.17 6.26 10.68
C ILE A 339 -12.70 5.11 9.75
N GLY A 340 -11.40 5.01 9.53
CA GLY A 340 -10.73 4.08 8.62
C GLY A 340 -9.31 4.53 8.35
#